data_AF-A0A841PJD9-F1
#
_entry.id   AF-A0A841PJD9-F1
#
_cell.length_a   1.000
_cell.length_b   1.000
_cell.length_c   1.000
_cell.angle_alpha   90.00
_cell.angle_beta   90.00
_cell.angle_gamma   90.00
#
_symmetry.space_group_name_H-M   'P 1'
#
loop_
_entity.id
_entity.type
_entity.pdbx_description
1 polymer ?
#
loop_
_entity_poly.entity_id
_entity_poly.type
_entity_poly.pdbx_seq_one_letter_code
_entity_poly.pdbx_strand_id
1 'polypeptide(L)'
;MSRVSIINDRGFTLLETVISMFILFAVVAVLPLFLHSTKPPDSALSHNEQEIHIWFQEMERESKYARDYSVEQNALVITDIQDTKRLYRKAGDRLIYRTVDGGHVIVLQSIEDFRAQPVEDGVVITVIADGKQYEKKLRHSQAPEEEEIWIRREL
;
A
#
# COMPACT_ATOMS: atom_id res chain seq x y z
N MET A 1 -25.13 -65.11 34.94
CA MET A 1 -25.52 -64.13 33.89
C MET A 1 -24.87 -62.79 34.22
N SER A 2 -23.83 -62.41 33.49
CA SER A 2 -23.11 -61.15 33.69
C SER A 2 -23.85 -60.03 32.95
N ARG A 3 -24.24 -58.96 33.65
CA ARG A 3 -24.75 -57.74 33.03
C ARG A 3 -23.56 -56.87 32.62
N VAL A 4 -23.28 -56.83 31.32
CA VAL A 4 -22.31 -55.87 30.76
C VAL A 4 -22.98 -54.50 30.72
N SER A 5 -22.45 -53.56 31.50
CA SER A 5 -22.83 -52.15 31.40
C SER A 5 -22.01 -51.52 30.26
N ILE A 6 -22.69 -51.11 29.20
CA ILE A 6 -22.07 -50.34 28.11
C ILE A 6 -22.06 -48.89 28.58
N ILE A 7 -20.94 -48.45 29.16
CA ILE A 7 -20.70 -47.04 29.44
C ILE A 7 -20.48 -46.37 28.08
N ASN A 8 -21.41 -45.50 27.68
CA ASN A 8 -21.35 -44.79 26.40
C ASN A 8 -20.60 -43.47 26.59
N ASP A 9 -19.30 -43.46 26.27
CA ASP A 9 -18.43 -42.29 26.45
C ASP A 9 -18.68 -41.17 25.41
N ARG A 10 -19.53 -41.40 24.40
CA ARG A 10 -19.77 -40.43 23.31
C ARG A 10 -20.42 -39.12 23.79
N GLY A 11 -21.22 -39.19 24.86
CA GLY A 11 -21.82 -37.99 25.47
C GLY A 11 -20.79 -37.14 26.22
N PHE A 12 -19.77 -37.78 26.80
CA PHE A 12 -18.67 -37.12 27.50
C PHE A 12 -17.78 -36.35 26.51
N THR A 13 -17.44 -36.97 25.37
CA THR A 13 -16.62 -36.34 24.31
C THR A 13 -17.32 -35.15 23.64
N LEU A 14 -18.64 -35.20 23.46
CA LEU A 14 -19.37 -34.08 22.85
C LEU A 14 -19.41 -32.86 23.78
N LEU A 15 -19.69 -33.08 25.06
CA LEU A 15 -19.69 -32.00 26.05
C LEU A 15 -18.30 -31.37 26.19
N GLU A 16 -17.25 -32.19 26.23
CA GLU A 16 -15.86 -31.75 26.25
C GLU A 16 -15.50 -30.92 25.00
N THR A 17 -15.99 -31.32 23.82
CA THR A 17 -15.78 -30.58 22.58
C THR A 17 -16.48 -29.22 22.61
N VAL A 18 -17.72 -29.15 23.11
CA VAL A 18 -18.47 -27.89 23.24
C VAL A 18 -17.79 -26.94 24.23
N ILE A 19 -17.33 -27.47 25.37
CA ILE A 19 -16.60 -26.67 26.37
C ILE A 19 -15.26 -26.18 25.80
N SER A 20 -14.51 -27.04 25.10
CA SER A 20 -13.25 -26.66 24.47
C SER A 20 -13.44 -25.57 23.40
N MET A 21 -14.50 -25.68 22.60
CA MET A 21 -14.82 -24.70 21.57
C MET A 21 -15.31 -23.37 22.18
N PHE A 22 -16.04 -23.43 23.30
CA PHE A 22 -16.42 -22.24 24.05
C PHE A 22 -15.19 -21.51 24.61
N ILE A 23 -14.23 -22.25 25.19
CA ILE A 23 -12.97 -21.68 25.68
C ILE A 23 -12.17 -21.07 24.52
N LEU A 24 -12.08 -21.77 23.38
CA LEU A 24 -11.40 -21.26 22.19
C LEU A 24 -12.01 -19.93 21.71
N PHE A 25 -13.33 -19.86 21.58
CA PHE A 25 -14.00 -18.63 21.16
C PHE A 25 -13.89 -17.51 22.18
N ALA A 26 -13.90 -17.82 23.47
CA ALA A 26 -13.65 -16.83 24.52
C ALA A 26 -12.24 -16.22 24.39
N VAL A 27 -11.21 -17.03 24.11
CA VAL A 27 -9.84 -16.54 23.85
C VAL A 27 -9.79 -15.69 22.59
N VAL A 28 -10.37 -16.17 21.48
CA VAL A 28 -10.40 -15.45 20.20
C VAL A 28 -11.12 -14.11 20.31
N ALA A 29 -12.20 -14.02 21.11
CA ALA A 29 -12.95 -12.80 21.33
C ALA A 29 -12.14 -11.69 22.02
N VAL A 30 -11.07 -12.05 22.76
CA VAL A 30 -10.19 -11.09 23.45
C VAL A 30 -9.03 -10.64 22.55
N LEU A 31 -8.72 -11.36 21.46
CA LEU A 31 -7.64 -10.99 20.53
C LEU A 31 -7.76 -9.56 19.96
N PRO A 32 -8.95 -9.06 19.55
CA PRO A 32 -9.09 -7.70 19.04
C PRO A 32 -8.69 -6.61 20.06
N LEU A 33 -8.83 -6.88 21.36
CA LEU A 33 -8.44 -5.94 22.41
C LEU A 33 -6.91 -5.76 22.47
N PHE A 34 -6.15 -6.81 22.17
CA PHE A 34 -4.70 -6.73 22.06
C PHE A 34 -4.24 -5.97 20.80
N LEU A 35 -4.96 -6.12 19.68
CA LEU A 35 -4.68 -5.38 18.45
C LEU A 35 -4.94 -3.87 18.60
N HIS A 36 -5.91 -3.46 19.42
CA HIS A 36 -6.13 -2.05 19.73
C HIS A 36 -5.09 -1.46 20.70
N SER A 37 -4.43 -2.30 21.50
CA SER A 37 -3.40 -1.86 22.46
C SER A 37 -2.04 -1.64 21.80
N THR A 38 -1.80 -2.19 20.62
CA THR A 38 -0.71 -1.74 19.76
C THR A 38 -1.15 -0.46 19.07
N LYS A 39 -1.10 0.67 19.79
CA LYS A 39 -0.85 1.93 19.10
C LYS A 39 0.44 1.68 18.30
N PRO A 40 0.46 1.81 16.96
CA PRO A 40 1.74 1.87 16.29
C PRO A 40 2.55 2.93 17.04
N PRO A 41 3.77 2.62 17.49
CA PRO A 41 4.57 3.63 18.17
C PRO A 41 4.54 4.89 17.31
N ASP A 42 4.52 6.07 17.94
CA ASP A 42 4.71 7.36 17.28
C ASP A 42 6.11 7.47 16.64
N SER A 43 6.68 6.37 16.13
CA SER A 43 7.74 6.32 15.15
C SER A 43 7.23 6.76 13.78
N ALA A 44 6.47 7.87 13.73
CA ALA A 44 6.13 8.58 12.50
C ALA A 44 7.40 8.76 11.65
N LEU A 45 8.53 9.04 12.31
CA LEU A 45 9.87 9.15 11.73
C LEU A 45 10.34 7.91 10.93
N SER A 46 10.09 6.70 11.41
CA SER A 46 10.51 5.46 10.72
C SER A 46 9.48 5.03 9.68
N HIS A 47 8.21 5.34 9.90
CA HIS A 47 7.14 4.97 8.99
C HIS A 47 7.20 5.82 7.72
N ASN A 48 7.43 7.13 7.86
CA ASN A 48 7.46 8.08 6.74
C ASN A 48 8.63 7.81 5.78
N GLU A 49 9.83 7.55 6.31
CA GLU A 49 11.00 7.21 5.47
C GLU A 49 10.76 5.93 4.65
N GLN A 50 10.19 4.90 5.27
CA GLN A 50 9.88 3.65 4.58
C GLN A 50 8.74 3.80 3.58
N GLU A 51 7.68 4.54 3.92
CA GLU A 51 6.58 4.88 3.00
C GLU A 51 7.09 5.63 1.77
N ILE A 52 7.94 6.64 1.95
CA ILE A 52 8.56 7.40 0.86
C ILE A 52 9.41 6.48 -0.02
N HIS A 53 10.19 5.57 0.58
CA HIS A 53 11.00 4.63 -0.18
C HIS A 53 10.15 3.66 -1.02
N ILE A 54 9.10 3.07 -0.42
CA ILE A 54 8.16 2.18 -1.12
C ILE A 54 7.47 2.94 -2.24
N TRP A 55 7.04 4.17 -1.98
CA TRP A 55 6.41 5.02 -2.99
C TRP A 55 7.37 5.30 -4.16
N PHE A 56 8.64 5.63 -3.90
CA PHE A 56 9.62 5.80 -4.98
C PHE A 56 9.87 4.53 -5.78
N GLN A 57 9.83 3.35 -5.16
CA GLN A 57 9.93 2.08 -5.89
C GLN A 57 8.72 1.86 -6.79
N GLU A 58 7.52 2.19 -6.32
CA GLU A 58 6.31 2.10 -7.14
C GLU A 58 6.39 3.09 -8.32
N MET A 59 6.77 4.35 -8.07
CA MET A 59 6.96 5.36 -9.11
C MET A 59 8.00 4.92 -10.14
N GLU A 60 9.08 4.27 -9.72
CA GLU A 60 10.08 3.69 -10.64
C GLU A 60 9.50 2.52 -11.46
N ARG A 61 8.64 1.68 -10.88
CA ARG A 61 7.95 0.63 -11.63
C ARG A 61 6.98 1.23 -12.65
N GLU A 62 6.18 2.21 -12.24
CA GLU A 62 5.23 2.92 -13.10
C GLU A 62 5.94 3.70 -14.21
N SER A 63 7.11 4.28 -13.93
CA SER A 63 7.94 5.01 -14.90
C SER A 63 8.26 4.20 -16.16
N LYS A 64 8.34 2.87 -16.04
CA LYS A 64 8.60 1.97 -17.17
C LYS A 64 7.49 1.96 -18.20
N TYR A 65 6.27 2.27 -17.78
CA TYR A 65 5.08 2.35 -18.62
C TYR A 65 4.62 3.80 -18.85
N ALA A 66 5.39 4.78 -18.37
CA ALA A 66 5.13 6.18 -18.60
C ALA A 66 5.58 6.56 -20.02
N ARG A 67 4.67 7.18 -20.76
CA ARG A 67 4.92 7.78 -22.06
C ARG A 67 5.43 9.21 -21.92
N ASP A 68 4.95 9.96 -20.92
CA ASP A 68 5.32 11.36 -20.74
C ASP A 68 5.21 11.84 -19.28
N TYR A 69 6.01 12.85 -18.94
CA TYR A 69 5.97 13.57 -17.67
C TYR A 69 5.76 15.05 -17.91
N SER A 70 4.71 15.62 -17.32
CA SER A 70 4.46 17.06 -17.29
C SER A 70 4.41 17.56 -15.85
N VAL A 71 4.84 18.80 -15.64
CA VAL A 71 4.75 19.47 -14.35
C VAL A 71 3.85 20.70 -14.50
N GLU A 72 2.71 20.67 -13.82
CA GLU A 72 1.69 21.73 -13.87
C GLU A 72 1.44 22.25 -12.46
N GLN A 73 1.67 23.54 -12.19
CA GLN A 73 1.33 24.16 -10.90
C GLN A 73 1.87 23.41 -9.66
N ASN A 74 3.11 22.92 -9.72
CA ASN A 74 3.74 22.09 -8.68
C ASN A 74 3.03 20.73 -8.44
N ALA A 75 2.32 20.24 -9.45
CA ALA A 75 1.81 18.89 -9.53
C ALA A 75 2.55 18.11 -10.63
N LEU A 76 2.78 16.83 -10.39
CA LEU A 76 3.35 15.91 -11.37
C LEU A 76 2.21 15.22 -12.11
N VAL A 77 2.22 15.32 -13.43
CA VAL A 77 1.34 14.56 -14.32
C VAL A 77 2.16 13.49 -15.01
N ILE A 78 1.79 12.23 -14.81
CA ILE A 78 2.34 11.10 -15.53
C ILE A 78 1.28 10.62 -16.51
N THR A 79 1.63 10.56 -17.79
CA THR A 79 0.79 9.98 -18.83
C THR A 79 1.35 8.60 -19.17
N ASP A 80 0.55 7.56 -19.01
CA ASP A 80 0.97 6.21 -19.39
C ASP A 80 0.77 5.93 -20.88
N ILE A 81 1.25 4.77 -21.32
CA ILE A 81 1.07 4.26 -22.67
C ILE A 81 -0.39 4.10 -23.12
N GLN A 82 -1.36 4.04 -22.21
CA GLN A 82 -2.79 3.94 -22.52
C GLN A 82 -3.46 5.33 -22.52
N ASP A 83 -2.67 6.41 -22.55
CA ASP A 83 -3.11 7.80 -22.42
C ASP A 83 -3.86 8.10 -21.09
N THR A 84 -3.68 7.26 -20.08
CA THR A 84 -4.23 7.50 -18.75
C THR A 84 -3.32 8.46 -18.00
N LYS A 85 -3.91 9.56 -17.52
CA LYS A 85 -3.20 10.61 -16.78
C LYS A 85 -3.34 10.40 -15.27
N ARG A 86 -2.20 10.44 -14.57
CA ARG A 86 -2.11 10.39 -13.11
C ARG A 86 -1.53 11.71 -12.61
N LEU A 87 -2.30 12.44 -11.81
CA LEU A 87 -1.92 13.73 -11.26
C LEU A 87 -1.56 13.55 -9.78
N TYR A 88 -0.31 13.82 -9.41
CA TYR A 88 0.18 13.85 -8.04
C TYR A 88 0.33 15.30 -7.59
N ARG A 89 -0.29 15.66 -6.47
CA ARG A 89 -0.19 17.01 -5.90
C ARG A 89 -0.21 16.97 -4.39
N LYS A 90 0.41 17.97 -3.76
CA LYS A 90 0.31 18.17 -2.32
C LYS A 90 -1.04 18.78 -1.95
N ALA A 91 -1.65 18.27 -0.89
CA ALA A 91 -2.84 18.83 -0.25
C ALA A 91 -2.65 18.80 1.28
N GLY A 92 -2.31 19.96 1.85
CA GLY A 92 -1.95 20.06 3.26
C GLY A 92 -0.60 19.39 3.54
N ASP A 93 -0.60 18.41 4.44
CA ASP A 93 0.52 17.55 4.85
C ASP A 93 0.56 16.22 4.07
N ARG A 94 -0.26 16.08 3.03
CA ARG A 94 -0.42 14.82 2.28
C ARG A 94 -0.06 14.98 0.83
N LEU A 95 0.52 13.94 0.24
CA LEU A 95 0.57 13.78 -1.21
C LEU A 95 -0.64 12.98 -1.65
N ILE A 96 -1.40 13.50 -2.61
CA ILE A 96 -2.57 12.84 -3.16
C ILE A 96 -2.39 12.58 -4.65
N TYR A 97 -2.88 11.44 -5.13
CA TYR A 97 -3.03 11.17 -6.56
C TYR A 97 -4.51 11.13 -6.96
N ARG A 98 -4.84 11.67 -8.13
CA ARG A 98 -6.19 11.64 -8.70
C ARG A 98 -6.39 10.38 -9.55
N THR A 99 -7.41 9.58 -9.23
CA THR A 99 -7.82 8.43 -10.05
C THR A 99 -8.58 8.88 -11.29
N VAL A 100 -8.65 8.00 -12.30
CA VAL A 100 -9.41 8.22 -13.54
C VAL A 100 -10.88 8.55 -13.25
N ASP A 101 -11.45 7.92 -12.22
CA ASP A 101 -12.85 8.13 -11.79
C ASP A 101 -13.06 9.39 -10.94
N GLY A 102 -12.03 10.23 -10.78
CA GLY A 102 -12.11 11.50 -10.05
C GLY A 102 -11.98 11.41 -8.53
N GLY A 103 -11.65 10.23 -7.99
CA GLY A 103 -11.31 10.04 -6.58
C GLY A 103 -9.92 10.60 -6.24
N HIS A 104 -9.68 10.83 -4.94
CA HIS A 104 -8.37 11.18 -4.41
C HIS A 104 -7.87 10.07 -3.51
N VAL A 105 -6.67 9.57 -3.77
CA VAL A 105 -6.01 8.58 -2.94
C VAL A 105 -4.80 9.24 -2.29
N ILE A 106 -4.67 9.08 -0.98
CA ILE A 106 -3.51 9.56 -0.23
C ILE A 106 -2.38 8.56 -0.46
N VAL A 107 -1.25 9.04 -1.00
CA VAL A 107 -0.07 8.20 -1.27
C VAL A 107 1.05 8.38 -0.26
N LEU A 108 1.16 9.58 0.33
CA LEU A 108 2.07 9.88 1.43
C LEU A 108 1.37 10.81 2.44
N GLN A 109 1.71 10.65 3.71
CA GLN A 109 1.21 11.48 4.81
C GLN A 109 2.38 12.14 5.54
N SER A 110 2.11 13.17 6.35
CA SER A 110 3.14 13.85 7.14
C SER A 110 4.31 14.37 6.32
N ILE A 111 4.05 14.89 5.11
CA ILE A 111 5.06 15.54 4.26
C ILE A 111 5.02 17.06 4.42
N GLU A 112 6.19 17.66 4.53
CA GLU A 112 6.38 19.11 4.60
C GLU A 112 6.25 19.74 3.22
N ASP A 113 6.83 19.11 2.19
CA ASP A 113 6.85 19.64 0.83
C ASP A 113 6.94 18.53 -0.25
N PHE A 114 6.48 18.87 -1.44
CA PHE A 114 6.57 18.03 -2.63
C PHE A 114 6.87 18.92 -3.84
N ARG A 115 7.87 18.54 -4.63
CA ARG A 115 8.24 19.24 -5.87
C ARG A 115 8.55 18.23 -6.96
N ALA A 116 8.16 18.58 -8.17
CA ALA A 116 8.57 17.87 -9.37
C ALA A 116 9.23 18.87 -10.32
N GLN A 117 10.35 18.48 -10.92
CA GLN A 117 11.10 19.32 -11.85
C GLN A 117 11.40 18.51 -13.12
N PRO A 118 10.94 18.96 -14.30
CA PRO A 118 11.29 18.30 -15.55
C PRO A 118 12.78 18.45 -15.81
N VAL A 119 13.42 17.38 -16.28
CA VAL A 119 14.82 17.35 -16.70
C VAL A 119 14.91 16.72 -18.08
N GLU A 120 16.05 16.90 -18.77
CA GLU A 120 16.22 16.46 -20.18
C GLU A 120 15.90 14.98 -20.41
N ASP A 121 16.10 14.14 -19.39
CA ASP A 121 15.82 12.69 -19.40
C ASP A 121 14.82 12.33 -18.28
N GLY A 122 13.63 12.94 -18.31
CA GLY A 122 12.50 12.61 -17.43
C GLY A 122 12.17 13.67 -16.38
N VAL A 123 12.00 13.26 -15.12
CA VAL A 123 11.56 14.16 -14.04
C VAL A 123 12.30 13.83 -12.73
N VAL A 124 12.67 14.88 -11.99
CA VAL A 124 13.18 14.75 -10.63
C VAL A 124 12.05 15.05 -9.66
N ILE A 125 11.81 14.10 -8.75
CA ILE A 125 10.82 14.22 -7.69
C ILE A 125 11.54 14.45 -6.38
N THR A 126 11.13 15.47 -5.65
CA THR A 126 11.64 15.81 -4.32
C THR A 126 10.50 15.78 -3.31
N VAL A 127 10.67 15.03 -2.23
CA VAL A 127 9.77 15.00 -1.06
C VAL A 127 10.54 15.47 0.16
N ILE A 128 9.98 16.40 0.93
CA ILE A 128 10.54 16.83 2.21
C ILE A 128 9.62 16.31 3.31
N ALA A 129 10.18 15.57 4.25
CA ALA A 129 9.46 15.03 5.39
C ALA A 129 10.40 14.89 6.57
N ASP A 130 9.93 15.26 7.77
CA ASP A 130 10.70 15.20 9.01
C ASP A 130 12.07 15.91 8.93
N GLY A 131 12.13 17.06 8.26
CA GLY A 131 13.35 17.83 8.00
C GLY A 131 14.38 17.16 7.08
N LYS A 132 14.06 16.00 6.51
CA LYS A 132 14.89 15.28 5.53
C LYS A 132 14.35 15.49 4.12
N GLN A 133 15.27 15.59 3.16
CA GLN A 133 14.94 15.65 1.74
C GLN A 133 15.21 14.30 1.09
N TYR A 134 14.20 13.79 0.40
CA TYR A 134 14.24 12.55 -0.37
C TYR A 134 14.08 12.88 -1.86
N GLU A 135 14.92 12.30 -2.70
CA GLU A 135 14.94 12.62 -4.13
C GLU A 135 14.98 11.35 -4.98
N LYS A 136 14.19 11.33 -6.07
CA LYS A 136 14.21 10.28 -7.07
C LYS A 136 14.10 10.87 -8.47
N LYS A 137 15.06 10.54 -9.33
CA LYS A 137 14.96 10.81 -10.76
C LYS A 137 14.25 9.64 -11.44
N LEU A 138 13.13 9.93 -12.10
CA LEU A 138 12.47 9.01 -13.03
C LEU A 138 12.95 9.34 -14.43
N ARG A 139 13.40 8.33 -15.17
CA ARG A 139 13.82 8.50 -16.56
C ARG A 139 12.63 8.39 -17.49
N HIS A 140 12.76 8.99 -18.68
CA HIS A 140 11.82 8.72 -19.75
C HIS A 140 12.02 7.27 -20.20
N SER A 141 10.98 6.43 -20.03
CA SER A 141 11.03 5.06 -20.52
C SER A 141 10.74 5.08 -22.02
N GLN A 142 11.53 4.34 -22.80
CA GLN A 142 11.10 3.91 -24.13
C GLN A 142 10.06 2.83 -23.87
N ALA A 143 8.81 3.24 -23.67
CA ALA A 143 7.78 2.29 -23.35
C ALA A 143 7.73 1.20 -24.44
N PRO A 144 7.69 -0.09 -24.07
CA PRO A 144 7.66 -1.18 -25.04
C PRO A 144 6.46 -0.99 -25.98
N GLU A 145 6.62 -1.31 -27.27
CA GLU A 145 5.52 -1.23 -28.24
C GLU A 145 4.31 -2.04 -27.73
N GLU A 146 3.09 -1.60 -28.06
CA GLU A 146 1.83 -2.18 -27.54
C GLU A 146 1.76 -3.71 -27.64
N GLU A 147 2.42 -4.30 -28.64
CA GLU A 147 2.51 -5.74 -28.86
C GLU A 147 3.30 -6.51 -27.78
N GLU A 148 4.36 -5.92 -27.20
CA GLU A 148 5.19 -6.58 -26.18
C GLU A 148 4.54 -6.62 -24.79
N ILE A 149 3.58 -5.73 -24.53
CA ILE A 149 2.92 -5.59 -23.22
C ILE A 149 1.96 -6.75 -22.96
N TRP A 150 1.29 -7.26 -23.99
CA TRP A 150 0.42 -8.44 -23.88
C TRP A 150 1.20 -9.71 -23.52
N ILE A 151 2.43 -9.85 -24.04
CA ILE A 151 3.26 -11.05 -23.80
C ILE A 151 3.72 -11.15 -22.33
N ARG A 152 3.93 -10.01 -21.65
CA ARG A 152 4.43 -10.00 -20.27
C ARG A 152 3.35 -10.05 -19.18
N ARG A 153 2.08 -9.83 -19.51
CA ARG A 153 0.99 -9.82 -18.52
C ARG A 153 0.42 -11.21 -18.23
N GLU A 154 0.68 -12.17 -19.12
CA GLU A 154 0.18 -13.54 -19.07
C GLU A 154 1.22 -14.57 -18.58
N LEU A 155 2.45 -14.14 -18.27
CA LEU A 155 3.57 -14.99 -17.83
C LEU A 155 3.94 -14.76 -16.36
#